data_AF-A0A9X8VDL0-F1
#
_entry.id   AF-A0A9X8VDL0-F1
#
_cell.length_a   1.000
_cell.length_b   1.000
_cell.length_c   1.000
_cell.angle_alpha   90.00
_cell.angle_beta   90.00
_cell.angle_gamma   90.00
#
_symmetry.space_group_name_H-M   'P 1'
#
loop_
_entity.id
_entity.type
_entity.pdbx_description
1 polymer ?
#
loop_
_entity_poly.entity_id
_entity_poly.type
_entity_poly.pdbx_seq_one_letter_code
_entity_poly.pdbx_strand_id
1 'polypeptide(L)'
;VLTARQQAIGALQELFADLQPSLRQVGDQERILARLALRTARPRDLARMRHAFQQLPDIRALLQDVKTPHVQQLLSQVGQFDELRELLERAVIESPPVLVRDGGVIA
;
A
#
# COMPACT_ATOMS: atom_id res chain seq x y z
N VAL A 1 15.64 -11.47 16.92
CA VAL A 1 14.64 -11.58 15.82
C VAL A 1 13.43 -12.43 16.23
N LEU A 2 13.61 -13.67 16.70
CA LEU A 2 12.47 -14.57 17.00
C LEU A 2 11.51 -14.00 18.05
N THR A 3 12.02 -13.51 19.19
CA THR A 3 11.20 -12.92 20.25
C THR A 3 10.38 -11.71 19.76
N ALA A 4 10.99 -10.83 18.96
CA ALA A 4 10.31 -9.67 18.39
C ALA A 4 9.15 -10.06 17.46
N ARG A 5 9.31 -11.14 16.67
CA ARG A 5 8.24 -11.70 15.83
C ARG A 5 7.11 -12.30 16.66
N GLN A 6 7.44 -13.07 17.70
CA GLN A 6 6.44 -13.65 18.61
C GLN A 6 5.62 -12.56 19.32
N GLN A 7 6.28 -11.50 19.80
CA GLN A 7 5.61 -10.34 20.41
C GLN A 7 4.69 -9.61 19.42
N ALA A 8 5.11 -9.46 18.16
CA ALA A 8 4.28 -8.86 17.13
C ALA A 8 3.05 -9.74 16.81
N ILE A 9 3.23 -11.06 16.69
CA ILE A 9 2.12 -12.00 16.48
C ILE A 9 1.12 -11.88 17.63
N GLY A 10 1.57 -11.92 18.88
CA GLY A 10 0.68 -11.80 20.04
C GLY A 10 -0.07 -10.47 20.07
N ALA A 11 0.60 -9.36 19.76
CA ALA A 11 -0.03 -8.03 19.78
C ALA A 11 -1.02 -7.79 18.63
N LEU A 12 -0.90 -8.52 17.51
CA LEU A 12 -1.75 -8.35 16.34
C LEU A 12 -2.92 -9.35 16.28
N GLN A 13 -3.05 -10.28 17.23
CA GLN A 13 -4.11 -11.31 17.21
C GLN A 13 -5.52 -10.69 17.14
N GLU A 14 -5.82 -9.75 18.04
CA GLU A 14 -7.15 -9.11 18.10
C GLU A 14 -7.39 -8.13 16.94
N LEU A 15 -6.33 -7.59 16.34
CA LEU A 15 -6.42 -6.64 15.23
C LEU A 15 -6.44 -7.33 13.86
N PHE A 16 -6.23 -8.64 13.80
CA PHE A 16 -6.08 -9.36 12.53
C PHE A 16 -7.31 -9.23 11.63
N ALA A 17 -8.51 -9.34 12.20
CA ALA A 17 -9.76 -9.27 11.45
C ALA A 17 -9.98 -7.90 10.77
N ASP A 18 -9.56 -6.83 11.44
CA ASP A 18 -9.69 -5.45 10.92
C ASP A 18 -8.53 -5.06 10.00
N LEU A 19 -7.33 -5.59 10.27
CA LEU A 19 -6.12 -5.27 9.51
C LEU A 19 -6.04 -6.03 8.18
N GLN A 20 -6.48 -7.30 8.15
CA GLN A 20 -6.37 -8.15 6.97
C GLN A 20 -7.08 -7.57 5.73
N PRO A 21 -8.31 -7.02 5.81
CA PRO A 21 -8.99 -6.41 4.67
C PRO A 21 -8.18 -5.26 4.05
N SER A 22 -7.66 -4.33 4.85
CA SER A 22 -6.89 -3.18 4.34
C SER A 22 -5.56 -3.62 3.73
N LEU A 23 -4.85 -4.57 4.35
CA LEU A 23 -3.63 -5.14 3.78
C LEU A 23 -3.89 -5.89 2.45
N ARG A 24 -5.07 -6.53 2.31
CA ARG A 24 -5.44 -7.19 1.06
C ARG A 24 -5.59 -6.20 -0.10
N GLN A 25 -6.08 -4.99 0.18
CA GLN A 25 -6.23 -3.92 -0.82
C GLN A 25 -4.89 -3.31 -1.25
N VAL A 26 -3.85 -3.38 -0.40
CA VAL A 26 -2.48 -3.00 -0.79
C VAL A 26 -1.96 -3.84 -1.96
N GLY A 27 -2.25 -5.15 -1.96
CA GLY A 27 -1.86 -6.04 -3.05
C GLY A 27 -0.34 -6.16 -3.26
N ASP A 28 0.07 -6.51 -4.48
CA ASP A 28 1.47 -6.84 -4.82
C ASP A 28 2.26 -5.61 -5.29
N GLN A 29 2.64 -4.76 -4.33
CA GLN A 29 3.41 -3.54 -4.60
C GLN A 29 4.85 -3.82 -5.02
N GLU A 30 5.47 -4.90 -4.53
CA GLU A 30 6.84 -5.28 -4.91
C GLU A 30 6.96 -5.50 -6.42
N ARG A 31 6.02 -6.26 -7.01
CA ARG A 31 6.04 -6.48 -8.47
C ARG A 31 5.67 -5.23 -9.27
N ILE A 32 4.81 -4.38 -8.75
CA ILE A 32 4.48 -3.09 -9.38
C ILE A 32 5.73 -2.19 -9.41
N LEU A 33 6.43 -2.06 -8.28
CA LEU A 33 7.65 -1.26 -8.17
C LEU A 33 8.76 -1.79 -9.09
N ALA A 34 8.90 -3.12 -9.22
CA ALA A 34 9.83 -3.72 -10.19
C ALA A 34 9.51 -3.31 -11.64
N ARG A 35 8.23 -3.33 -12.04
CA ARG A 35 7.81 -2.86 -13.37
C ARG A 35 8.00 -1.36 -13.54
N LEU A 36 7.77 -0.56 -12.50
CA LEU A 36 7.99 0.88 -12.50
C LEU A 36 9.47 1.21 -12.72
N ALA A 37 10.38 0.53 -12.00
CA ALA A 37 11.83 0.68 -12.16
C ALA A 37 12.29 0.37 -13.59
N LEU A 38 11.69 -0.64 -14.22
CA LEU A 38 11.94 -1.00 -15.62
C LEU A 38 11.18 -0.13 -16.64
N ARG A 39 10.39 0.86 -16.19
CA ARG A 39 9.51 1.69 -17.03
C ARG A 39 8.53 0.88 -17.90
N THR A 40 8.08 -0.26 -17.39
CA THR A 40 7.12 -1.16 -18.04
C THR A 40 5.79 -1.28 -17.28
N ALA A 41 5.61 -0.49 -16.21
CA ALA A 41 4.35 -0.43 -15.47
C ALA A 41 3.20 0.00 -16.38
N ARG A 42 2.08 -0.72 -16.29
CA ARG A 42 0.86 -0.43 -17.05
C ARG A 42 -0.02 0.59 -16.30
N PRO A 43 -0.98 1.24 -16.97
CA PRO A 43 -1.89 2.19 -16.31
C PRO A 43 -2.60 1.60 -15.09
N ARG A 44 -3.05 0.34 -15.18
CA ARG A 44 -3.66 -0.38 -14.05
C ARG A 44 -2.70 -0.66 -12.90
N ASP A 45 -1.40 -0.76 -13.16
CA ASP A 45 -0.41 -0.87 -12.08
C ASP A 45 -0.35 0.44 -11.28
N LEU A 46 -0.40 1.59 -11.96
CA LEU A 46 -0.43 2.90 -11.31
C LEU A 46 -1.73 3.12 -10.53
N ALA A 47 -2.87 2.69 -11.06
CA ALA A 47 -4.15 2.72 -10.34
C ALA A 47 -4.14 1.82 -9.08
N ARG A 48 -3.49 0.65 -9.14
CA ARG A 48 -3.31 -0.22 -7.97
C ARG A 48 -2.34 0.37 -6.95
N MET A 49 -1.28 1.05 -7.40
CA MET A 49 -0.36 1.77 -6.52
C MET A 49 -1.09 2.92 -5.79
N ARG A 50 -1.88 3.70 -6.52
CA ARG A 50 -2.78 4.73 -5.94
C ARG A 50 -3.68 4.11 -4.88
N HIS A 51 -4.35 3.01 -5.20
CA HIS A 51 -5.26 2.34 -4.28
C HIS A 51 -4.54 1.84 -3.02
N ALA A 52 -3.33 1.31 -3.16
CA ALA A 52 -2.51 0.90 -2.02
C ALA A 52 -2.13 2.08 -1.12
N PHE A 53 -1.75 3.23 -1.69
CA PHE A 53 -1.46 4.44 -0.90
C PHE A 53 -2.68 4.94 -0.14
N GLN A 54 -3.88 4.79 -0.70
CA GLN A 54 -5.14 5.14 -0.01
C GLN A 54 -5.41 4.27 1.22
N GLN A 55 -4.83 3.07 1.34
CA GLN A 55 -5.03 2.19 2.52
C GLN A 55 -4.07 2.51 3.67
N LEU A 56 -2.96 3.21 3.41
CA LEU A 56 -1.92 3.43 4.41
C LEU A 56 -2.38 4.25 5.62
N PRO A 57 -3.25 5.27 5.49
CA PRO A 57 -3.81 5.99 6.64
C PRO A 57 -4.58 5.06 7.59
N ASP A 58 -5.46 4.21 7.06
CA ASP A 58 -6.28 3.29 7.87
C ASP A 58 -5.43 2.22 8.56
N ILE A 59 -4.46 1.65 7.83
CA ILE A 59 -3.48 0.71 8.40
C ILE A 59 -2.70 1.37 9.55
N ARG A 60 -2.30 2.63 9.37
CA ARG A 60 -1.59 3.39 10.41
C ARG A 60 -2.49 3.66 11.62
N ALA A 61 -3.74 4.03 11.41
CA ALA A 61 -4.70 4.28 12.48
C ALA A 61 -4.96 3.03 13.32
N LEU A 62 -5.06 1.85 12.70
CA LEU A 62 -5.22 0.57 13.42
C LEU A 62 -3.99 0.17 14.22
N LEU A 63 -2.78 0.54 13.76
CA LEU A 63 -1.53 0.08 14.35
C LEU A 63 -0.86 1.09 15.30
N GLN A 64 -1.31 2.35 15.33
CA GLN A 64 -0.65 3.41 16.11
C GLN A 64 -0.58 3.11 17.61
N ASP A 65 -1.60 2.47 18.17
CA ASP A 65 -1.69 2.17 19.61
C ASP A 65 -1.01 0.85 20.01
N VAL A 66 -0.49 0.08 19.04
CA VAL A 66 0.19 -1.19 19.30
C VAL A 66 1.55 -0.93 19.96
N LYS A 67 1.68 -1.25 21.25
CA LYS A 67 2.89 -0.96 22.05
C LYS A 67 4.10 -1.85 21.75
N THR A 68 4.02 -2.74 20.77
CA THR A 68 5.13 -3.64 20.41
C THR A 68 6.16 -2.89 19.56
N PRO A 69 7.43 -2.75 20.00
CA PRO A 69 8.45 -1.98 19.28
C PRO A 69 8.67 -2.43 17.83
N HIS A 70 8.58 -3.75 17.58
CA HIS A 70 8.73 -4.29 16.24
C HIS A 70 7.62 -3.84 15.27
N VAL A 71 6.38 -3.74 15.75
CA VAL A 71 5.24 -3.25 14.94
C VAL A 71 5.42 -1.76 14.63
N GLN A 72 5.82 -0.96 15.63
CA GLN A 72 6.10 0.46 15.44
C GLN A 72 7.25 0.71 14.45
N GLN A 73 8.29 -0.13 14.49
CA GLN A 73 9.38 -0.08 13.52
C GLN A 73 8.90 -0.41 12.09
N LEU A 74 8.02 -1.40 11.91
CA LEU A 74 7.44 -1.68 10.60
C LEU A 74 6.58 -0.51 10.12
N LEU A 75 5.78 0.07 11.01
CA LEU A 75 4.90 1.20 10.69
C LEU A 75 5.67 2.48 10.30
N SER A 76 6.87 2.69 10.85
CA SER A 76 7.74 3.80 10.43
C SER A 76 8.37 3.58 9.04
N GLN A 77 8.50 2.33 8.59
CA GLN A 77 9.05 1.99 7.28
C GLN A 77 8.03 2.05 6.14
N VAL A 78 6.74 1.83 6.42
CA VAL A 78 5.67 1.77 5.41
C VAL A 78 5.39 3.13 4.73
N GLY A 79 5.80 4.25 5.33
CA GLY A 79 5.56 5.58 4.78
C GLY A 79 4.08 6.00 4.75
N GLN A 80 3.77 7.09 4.06
CA GLN A 80 2.41 7.59 3.80
C GLN A 80 2.20 8.01 2.34
N PHE A 81 3.25 8.50 1.67
CA PHE A 81 3.27 8.82 0.23
C PHE A 81 2.13 9.75 -0.23
N ASP A 82 1.69 10.69 0.62
CA ASP A 82 0.55 11.57 0.33
C ASP A 82 0.72 12.35 -0.98
N GLU A 83 1.90 12.94 -1.23
CA GLU A 83 2.18 13.66 -2.49
C GLU A 83 2.06 12.75 -3.74
N LEU A 84 2.50 11.49 -3.63
CA LEU A 84 2.42 10.52 -4.72
C LEU A 84 0.98 10.02 -4.91
N ARG A 85 0.23 9.82 -3.82
CA ARG A 85 -1.20 9.51 -3.87
C ARG A 85 -1.93 10.62 -4.64
N GLU A 86 -1.75 11.87 -4.24
CA GLU A 86 -2.40 13.03 -4.85
C GLU A 86 -2.00 13.22 -6.32
N LEU A 87 -0.74 12.93 -6.67
CA LEU A 87 -0.29 12.93 -8.06
C LEU A 87 -1.06 11.89 -8.88
N LEU A 88 -1.13 10.65 -8.40
CA LEU A 88 -1.79 9.56 -9.13
C LEU A 88 -3.31 9.75 -9.21
N GLU A 89 -3.93 10.36 -8.19
CA GLU A 89 -5.35 10.73 -8.19
C GLU A 89 -5.66 11.77 -9.25
N ARG A 90 -4.79 12.78 -9.44
CA ARG A 90 -4.97 13.82 -10.46
C ARG A 90 -4.56 13.38 -11.86
N ALA A 91 -3.58 12.49 -11.98
CA ALA A 91 -2.95 12.18 -13.27
C ALA A 91 -3.51 10.93 -13.96
N VAL A 92 -4.15 10.01 -13.24
CA VAL A 92 -4.63 8.73 -13.80
C VAL A 92 -6.12 8.60 -13.53
N ILE A 93 -6.91 8.31 -14.58
CA ILE A 93 -8.35 8.08 -14.42
C ILE A 93 -8.66 6.94 -13.44
N GLU A 94 -9.89 6.86 -12.96
CA GLU A 94 -10.27 5.88 -11.93
C GLU A 94 -10.05 4.43 -12.41
N SER A 95 -10.53 4.11 -13.61
CA SER A 95 -10.44 2.77 -14.21
C SER A 95 -9.70 2.83 -15.56
N PRO A 96 -8.35 2.87 -15.56
CA PRO A 96 -7.61 3.02 -16.80
C PRO A 96 -7.60 1.73 -17.64
N PRO A 97 -7.43 1.87 -18.97
CA PRO A 97 -7.33 0.72 -19.87
C PRO A 97 -6.08 -0.13 -19.59
N VAL A 98 -6.04 -1.31 -20.22
CA VAL A 98 -4.95 -2.27 -19.99
C VAL A 98 -3.62 -1.74 -20.54
N LEU A 99 -3.66 -1.05 -21.68
CA LEU A 99 -2.48 -0.53 -22.37
C LEU A 99 -2.58 0.99 -22.54
N VAL A 100 -1.43 1.67 -22.45
CA VAL A 100 -1.33 3.12 -22.68
C VAL A 100 -1.72 3.50 -24.10
N ARG A 101 -1.38 2.65 -25.09
CA ARG A 101 -1.62 2.91 -26.52
C ARG A 101 -3.10 3.05 -26.88
N ASP A 102 -3.99 2.53 -26.03
CA ASP A 102 -5.44 2.59 -26.25
C ASP A 102 -6.01 3.99 -25.88
N GLY A 103 -5.17 4.91 -25.38
CA GLY A 103 -5.59 6.25 -24.96
C GLY A 103 -6.33 6.24 -23.63
N GLY A 104 -6.91 7.39 -23.21
CA GLY A 104 -7.81 7.46 -22.06
C GLY A 104 -7.19 7.08 -20.71
N VAL A 105 -5.89 7.33 -20.50
CA VAL A 105 -5.21 7.04 -19.24
C VAL A 105 -5.13 8.27 -18.33
N ILE A 106 -4.84 9.43 -18.91
CA ILE A 106 -4.66 10.69 -18.17
C ILE A 106 -6.02 11.35 -17.95
N ALA A 107 -6.25 11.81 -16.72
CA ALA A 107 -7.48 12.52 -16.32
C ALA A 107 -7.48 13.98 -16.77
#